data_AF-A0A662FUZ6-F1
#
_entry.id   AF-A0A662FUZ6-F1
#
_cell.length_a   1.000
_cell.length_b   1.000
_cell.length_c   1.000
_cell.angle_alpha   90.00
_cell.angle_beta   90.00
_cell.angle_gamma   90.00
#
_symmetry.space_group_name_H-M   'P 1'
#
loop_
_entity.id
_entity.type
_entity.pdbx_description
1 polymer ?
#
loop_
_entity_poly.entity_id
_entity_poly.type
_entity_poly.pdbx_seq_one_letter_code
_entity_poly.pdbx_strand_id
1 'polypeptide(L)'
;MIGRKKSEKEVEEKEPIIYIEPKPDYELVEEYWVIEPYAKVKIMSMPELGGQLAYFVDEVKLNDKEQKAKEKLVDILSIEMKPPETFEVDVRKYIIEEARRLARKYRKIVRGLSEESWNKVIYYVERDLLGYGPINVLMEDWNLEDISCDGVNRAIHVWHRKYESIPTNIVFTDRNYL
;
A
#
# COMPACT_ATOMS: atom_id res chain seq x y z
N MET A 1 -28.84 -33.30 -31.01
CA MET A 1 -27.51 -32.98 -30.46
C MET A 1 -27.66 -31.76 -29.56
N ILE A 2 -27.60 -31.96 -28.25
CA ILE A 2 -27.74 -30.89 -27.25
C ILE A 2 -26.36 -30.23 -27.11
N GLY A 3 -26.25 -29.00 -27.62
CA GLY A 3 -25.04 -28.19 -27.52
C GLY A 3 -24.82 -27.77 -26.06
N ARG A 4 -23.78 -28.32 -25.43
CA ARG A 4 -23.25 -27.82 -24.16
C ARG A 4 -22.69 -26.41 -24.39
N LYS A 5 -23.42 -25.37 -23.97
CA LYS A 5 -22.84 -24.06 -23.68
C LYS A 5 -21.85 -24.25 -22.53
N LYS A 6 -20.55 -24.17 -22.82
CA LYS A 6 -19.51 -23.94 -21.82
C LYS A 6 -19.76 -22.52 -21.28
N SER A 7 -20.19 -22.41 -20.03
CA SER A 7 -20.14 -21.15 -19.29
C SER A 7 -18.67 -20.82 -19.06
N GLU A 8 -18.17 -19.81 -19.75
CA GLU A 8 -16.94 -19.11 -19.34
C GLU A 8 -17.19 -18.58 -17.94
N LYS A 9 -16.51 -19.15 -16.95
CA LYS A 9 -16.46 -18.58 -15.61
C LYS A 9 -15.63 -17.30 -15.73
N GLU A 10 -16.24 -16.15 -15.51
CA GLU A 10 -15.52 -14.92 -15.18
C GLU A 10 -14.55 -15.27 -14.04
N VAL A 11 -13.26 -15.18 -14.34
CA VAL A 11 -12.23 -15.25 -13.32
C VAL A 11 -12.29 -13.89 -12.63
N GLU A 12 -12.91 -13.82 -11.46
CA GLU A 12 -12.72 -12.67 -10.56
C GLU A 12 -11.21 -12.50 -10.38
N GLU A 13 -10.67 -11.39 -10.90
CA GLU A 13 -9.30 -10.97 -10.62
C GLU A 13 -9.21 -10.72 -9.12
N LYS A 14 -8.62 -11.68 -8.39
CA LYS A 14 -8.35 -11.49 -6.97
C LYS A 14 -7.25 -10.45 -6.84
N GLU A 15 -7.51 -9.39 -6.08
CA GLU A 15 -6.46 -8.45 -5.70
C GLU A 15 -5.33 -9.23 -5.01
N PRO A 16 -4.06 -9.01 -5.39
CA PRO A 16 -2.93 -9.80 -4.90
C PRO A 16 -2.68 -9.62 -3.39
N ILE A 17 -3.30 -8.60 -2.80
CA ILE A 17 -3.15 -8.18 -1.41
C ILE A 17 -4.49 -7.73 -0.91
N ILE A 18 -4.81 -8.12 0.32
CA ILE A 18 -5.98 -7.62 1.03
C ILE A 18 -5.56 -7.03 2.37
N TYR A 19 -6.28 -5.98 2.77
CA TYR A 19 -6.18 -5.39 4.10
C TYR A 19 -7.42 -5.80 4.88
N ILE A 20 -7.24 -6.55 5.97
CA ILE A 20 -8.32 -6.94 6.86
C ILE A 20 -8.83 -5.69 7.58
N GLU A 21 -10.12 -5.39 7.43
CA GLU A 21 -10.74 -4.28 8.17
C GLU A 21 -10.98 -4.71 9.63
N PRO A 22 -10.73 -3.82 10.61
CA PRO A 22 -11.00 -4.13 12.01
C PRO A 22 -12.51 -4.29 12.24
N LYS A 23 -12.90 -5.20 13.13
CA LYS A 23 -14.31 -5.37 13.48
C LYS A 23 -14.80 -4.24 14.39
N PRO A 24 -16.11 -3.93 14.40
CA PRO A 24 -16.65 -2.83 15.21
C PRO A 24 -16.43 -2.98 16.72
N ASP A 25 -16.24 -4.20 17.22
CA ASP A 25 -15.98 -4.51 18.63
C ASP A 25 -14.49 -4.51 18.99
N TYR A 26 -13.60 -4.27 18.03
CA TYR A 26 -12.16 -4.15 18.32
C TYR A 26 -11.89 -2.86 19.10
N GLU A 27 -11.09 -2.97 20.15
CA GLU A 27 -10.80 -1.86 21.03
C GLU A 27 -9.43 -1.25 20.69
N LEU A 28 -9.40 0.05 20.44
CA LEU A 28 -8.15 0.77 20.16
C LEU A 28 -7.29 0.84 21.43
N VAL A 29 -6.07 0.34 21.35
CA VAL A 29 -5.07 0.39 22.44
C VAL A 29 -4.10 1.55 22.24
N GLU A 30 -3.60 1.72 21.02
CA GLU A 30 -2.65 2.77 20.68
C GLU A 30 -2.80 3.18 19.20
N GLU A 31 -2.64 4.46 18.91
CA GLU A 31 -2.62 4.99 17.54
C GLU A 31 -1.44 5.95 17.40
N TYR A 32 -0.67 5.82 16.33
CA TYR A 32 0.41 6.75 15.99
C TYR A 32 0.61 6.87 14.49
N TRP A 33 1.24 7.98 14.08
CA TRP A 33 1.67 8.19 12.70
C TRP A 33 2.99 7.46 12.45
N VAL A 34 3.07 6.75 11.33
CA VAL A 34 4.35 6.29 10.76
C VAL A 34 4.77 7.24 9.65
N ILE A 35 3.83 7.64 8.79
CA ILE A 35 4.06 8.58 7.70
C ILE A 35 2.96 9.64 7.75
N GLU A 36 3.21 10.77 8.39
CA GLU A 36 2.22 11.85 8.47
C GLU A 36 2.09 12.60 7.13
N PRO A 37 0.87 12.88 6.63
CA PRO A 37 -0.46 12.54 7.13
C PRO A 37 -1.12 11.34 6.41
N TYR A 38 -0.32 10.42 5.85
CA TYR A 38 -0.78 9.41 4.90
C TYR A 38 -0.95 8.01 5.48
N ALA A 39 -0.21 7.65 6.54
CA ALA A 39 -0.25 6.32 7.13
C ALA A 39 -0.14 6.36 8.65
N LYS A 40 -1.16 5.81 9.30
CA LYS A 40 -1.17 5.52 10.74
C LYS A 40 -1.08 4.03 10.99
N VAL A 41 -0.73 3.71 12.22
CA VAL A 41 -0.85 2.40 12.81
C VAL A 41 -1.83 2.47 13.97
N LYS A 42 -2.69 1.47 14.05
CA LYS A 42 -3.61 1.24 15.17
C LYS A 42 -3.30 -0.12 15.77
N ILE A 43 -2.88 -0.14 17.03
CA ILE A 43 -2.80 -1.37 17.81
C ILE A 43 -4.18 -1.60 18.42
N MET A 44 -4.81 -2.71 18.07
CA MET A 44 -6.18 -3.01 18.48
C MET A 44 -6.25 -4.35 19.21
N SER A 45 -7.05 -4.40 20.27
CA SER A 45 -7.42 -5.61 20.99
C SER A 45 -8.61 -6.27 20.29
N MET A 46 -8.55 -7.59 20.10
CA MET A 46 -9.57 -8.42 19.46
C MET A 46 -10.30 -9.27 20.53
N PRO A 47 -11.48 -8.82 21.02
CA PRO A 47 -12.15 -9.50 22.13
C PRO A 47 -12.51 -10.95 21.85
N GLU A 48 -12.86 -11.30 20.61
CA GLU A 48 -13.23 -12.65 20.22
C GLU A 48 -12.06 -13.64 20.24
N LEU A 49 -10.82 -13.12 20.24
CA LEU A 49 -9.59 -13.90 20.39
C LEU A 49 -9.02 -13.82 21.81
N GLY A 50 -9.84 -13.41 22.79
CA GLY A 50 -9.43 -13.31 24.19
C GLY A 50 -8.59 -12.07 24.50
N GLY A 51 -8.76 -10.99 23.73
CA GLY A 51 -8.00 -9.75 23.90
C GLY A 51 -6.61 -9.78 23.28
N GLN A 52 -6.37 -10.67 22.32
CA GLN A 52 -5.15 -10.67 21.53
C GLN A 52 -5.03 -9.37 20.74
N LEU A 53 -3.80 -8.85 20.62
CA LEU A 53 -3.51 -7.62 19.91
C LEU A 53 -3.25 -7.88 18.43
N ALA A 54 -3.60 -6.91 17.59
CA ALA A 54 -3.27 -6.89 16.17
C ALA A 54 -2.82 -5.49 15.74
N TYR A 55 -1.94 -5.48 14.74
CA TYR A 55 -1.34 -4.29 14.14
C TYR A 55 -2.10 -3.90 12.86
N PHE A 56 -2.84 -2.80 12.89
CA PHE A 56 -3.59 -2.32 11.73
C PHE A 56 -2.86 -1.16 11.06
N VAL A 57 -2.42 -1.39 9.83
CA VAL A 57 -1.99 -0.33 8.92
C VAL A 57 -3.24 0.37 8.37
N ASP A 58 -3.30 1.69 8.58
CA ASP A 58 -4.36 2.57 8.07
C ASP A 58 -3.74 3.63 7.16
N GLU A 59 -3.70 3.33 5.86
CA GLU A 59 -3.23 4.23 4.81
C GLU A 59 -4.40 5.03 4.23
N VAL A 60 -4.10 6.25 3.80
CA VAL A 60 -5.05 7.10 3.08
C VAL A 60 -5.58 6.37 1.84
N LYS A 61 -6.90 6.23 1.74
CA LYS A 61 -7.52 5.55 0.59
C LYS A 61 -7.54 6.48 -0.62
N LEU A 62 -7.21 5.95 -1.79
CA LEU A 62 -7.37 6.65 -3.07
C LEU A 62 -8.79 6.45 -3.60
N ASN A 63 -9.41 7.51 -4.10
CA ASN A 63 -10.63 7.37 -4.89
C ASN A 63 -10.32 6.93 -6.34
N ASP A 64 -11.34 6.55 -7.10
CA ASP A 64 -11.18 6.06 -8.49
C ASP A 64 -10.37 6.98 -9.41
N LYS A 65 -10.47 8.31 -9.23
CA LYS A 65 -9.70 9.26 -10.05
C LYS A 65 -8.24 9.31 -9.62
N GLU A 66 -7.98 9.28 -8.32
CA GLU A 66 -6.64 9.24 -7.75
C GLU A 66 -5.93 7.92 -8.11
N GLN A 67 -6.61 6.79 -7.99
CA GLN A 67 -6.10 5.47 -8.37
C GLN A 67 -5.69 5.44 -9.85
N LYS A 68 -6.58 5.89 -10.75
CA LYS A 68 -6.28 5.98 -12.19
C LYS A 68 -5.13 6.95 -12.50
N ALA A 69 -4.97 8.01 -11.71
CA ALA A 69 -3.87 8.94 -11.87
C ALA A 69 -2.55 8.31 -11.44
N LYS A 70 -2.56 7.59 -10.31
CA LYS A 70 -1.41 6.83 -9.79
C LYS A 70 -0.93 5.79 -10.80
N GLU A 71 -1.82 4.93 -11.30
CA GLU A 71 -1.49 3.88 -12.29
C GLU A 71 -0.85 4.48 -13.54
N LYS A 72 -1.49 5.47 -14.16
CA LYS A 72 -0.95 6.13 -15.35
C LYS A 72 0.38 6.82 -15.10
N LEU A 73 0.57 7.40 -13.92
CA LEU A 73 1.82 8.08 -13.59
C LEU A 73 2.96 7.07 -13.41
N VAL A 74 2.69 5.93 -12.77
CA VAL A 74 3.63 4.80 -12.68
C VAL A 74 3.99 4.28 -14.07
N ASP A 75 3.00 4.01 -14.93
CA ASP A 75 3.25 3.53 -16.30
C ASP A 75 4.16 4.48 -17.09
N ILE A 76 3.91 5.78 -17.00
CA ILE A 76 4.68 6.80 -17.71
C ILE A 76 6.09 6.93 -17.12
N LEU A 77 6.22 6.86 -15.79
CA LEU A 77 7.52 6.86 -15.13
C LEU A 77 8.33 5.63 -15.59
N SER A 78 7.75 4.44 -15.60
CA SER A 78 8.43 3.22 -16.07
C SER A 78 8.91 3.29 -17.52
N ILE A 79 8.27 4.10 -18.37
CA ILE A 79 8.63 4.25 -19.79
C ILE A 79 9.60 5.41 -20.03
N GLU A 80 9.38 6.57 -19.39
CA GLU A 80 10.08 7.82 -19.72
C GLU A 80 11.16 8.20 -18.72
N MET A 81 11.22 7.57 -17.55
CA MET A 81 12.20 7.92 -16.55
C MET A 81 13.60 7.59 -17.06
N LYS A 82 14.46 8.61 -17.01
CA LYS A 82 15.88 8.45 -17.29
C LYS A 82 16.60 8.24 -15.96
N PRO A 83 17.72 7.50 -15.94
CA PRO A 83 18.59 7.53 -14.78
C PRO A 83 19.09 8.97 -14.54
N PRO A 84 19.30 9.37 -13.28
CA PRO A 84 19.90 10.67 -12.98
C PRO A 84 21.30 10.75 -13.62
N GLU A 85 21.71 11.96 -13.99
CA GLU A 85 22.99 12.19 -14.66
C GLU A 85 24.19 11.90 -13.75
N THR A 86 24.00 11.98 -12.43
CA THR A 86 25.02 11.65 -11.43
C THR A 86 24.45 10.75 -10.33
N PHE A 87 25.30 9.94 -9.73
CA PHE A 87 24.94 9.05 -8.61
C PHE A 87 24.80 9.78 -7.27
N GLU A 88 25.21 11.05 -7.21
CA GLU A 88 25.12 11.88 -6.00
C GLU A 88 23.74 12.51 -5.79
N VAL A 89 22.81 12.29 -6.73
CA VAL A 89 21.45 12.83 -6.61
C VAL A 89 20.66 11.99 -5.61
N ASP A 90 19.95 12.68 -4.72
CA ASP A 90 18.89 12.08 -3.91
C ASP A 90 17.84 11.47 -4.84
N VAL A 91 17.84 10.14 -4.92
CA VAL A 91 16.97 9.36 -5.81
C VAL A 91 15.50 9.70 -5.54
N ARG A 92 15.11 9.87 -4.27
CA ARG A 92 13.74 10.20 -3.90
C ARG A 92 13.35 11.55 -4.48
N LYS A 93 14.17 12.56 -4.26
CA LYS A 93 13.95 13.90 -4.82
C LYS A 93 13.84 13.88 -6.35
N TYR A 94 14.72 13.13 -7.02
CA TYR A 94 14.71 12.97 -8.47
C TYR A 94 13.39 12.37 -8.98
N ILE A 95 12.90 11.29 -8.35
CA ILE A 95 11.64 10.65 -8.73
C ILE A 95 10.47 11.63 -8.56
N ILE A 96 10.39 12.37 -7.45
CA ILE A 96 9.33 13.34 -7.22
C ILE A 96 9.35 14.42 -8.31
N GLU A 97 10.52 14.96 -8.64
CA GLU A 97 10.67 16.00 -9.64
C GLU A 97 10.27 15.49 -11.03
N GLU A 98 10.66 14.27 -11.38
CA GLU A 98 10.28 13.61 -12.63
C GLU A 98 8.78 13.28 -12.69
N ALA A 99 8.21 12.76 -11.60
CA ALA A 99 6.77 12.52 -11.48
C ALA A 99 5.99 13.82 -11.69
N ARG A 100 6.42 14.92 -11.06
CA ARG A 100 5.83 16.26 -11.26
C ARG A 100 6.03 16.77 -12.69
N ARG A 101 7.19 16.55 -13.31
CA ARG A 101 7.46 16.94 -14.71
C ARG A 101 6.54 16.20 -15.68
N LEU A 102 6.42 14.89 -15.52
CA LEU A 102 5.59 14.03 -16.37
C LEU A 102 4.10 14.32 -16.16
N ALA A 103 3.65 14.54 -14.93
CA ALA A 103 2.29 14.98 -14.67
C ALA A 103 1.94 16.34 -15.32
N ARG A 104 2.89 17.29 -15.33
CA ARG A 104 2.73 18.57 -16.05
C ARG A 104 2.71 18.40 -17.57
N LYS A 105 3.51 17.48 -18.12
CA LYS A 105 3.52 17.13 -19.56
C LYS A 105 2.20 16.46 -19.96
N TYR A 106 1.69 15.57 -19.11
CA TYR A 106 0.48 14.80 -19.31
C TYR A 106 -0.68 15.33 -18.45
N ARG A 107 -1.02 16.62 -18.59
CA ARG A 107 -2.03 17.32 -17.76
C ARG A 107 -3.39 16.62 -17.66
N LYS A 108 -3.76 15.81 -18.66
CA LYS A 108 -5.01 15.04 -18.65
C LYS A 108 -5.09 14.04 -17.49
N ILE A 109 -3.95 13.55 -17.00
CA ILE A 109 -3.86 12.58 -15.90
C ILE A 109 -4.21 13.23 -14.58
N VAL A 110 -3.69 14.44 -14.35
CA VAL A 110 -3.90 15.21 -13.13
C VAL A 110 -5.10 16.16 -13.21
N ARG A 111 -5.83 16.15 -14.32
CA ARG A 111 -6.95 17.07 -14.55
C ARG A 111 -8.05 16.80 -13.53
N GLY A 112 -8.29 17.80 -12.68
CA GLY A 112 -9.34 17.75 -11.67
C GLY A 112 -8.92 17.08 -10.35
N LEU A 113 -7.64 16.81 -10.15
CA LEU A 113 -7.09 16.53 -8.83
C LEU A 113 -6.83 17.85 -8.10
N SER A 114 -7.17 17.90 -6.82
CA SER A 114 -6.70 18.96 -5.92
C SER A 114 -5.23 18.75 -5.57
N GLU A 115 -4.61 19.72 -4.90
CA GLU A 115 -3.25 19.56 -4.38
C GLU A 115 -3.16 18.43 -3.34
N GLU A 116 -4.18 18.28 -2.51
CA GLU A 116 -4.27 17.17 -1.54
C GLU A 116 -4.35 15.81 -2.24
N SER A 117 -5.22 15.68 -3.24
CA SER A 117 -5.34 14.44 -4.03
C SER A 117 -4.04 14.12 -4.77
N TRP A 118 -3.35 15.15 -5.28
CA TRP A 118 -2.04 14.98 -5.91
C TRP A 118 -1.00 14.45 -4.91
N ASN A 119 -0.97 14.97 -3.68
CA ASN A 119 -0.05 14.52 -2.66
C ASN A 119 -0.32 13.07 -2.22
N LYS A 120 -1.60 12.64 -2.15
CA LYS A 120 -1.96 11.22 -1.94
C LYS A 120 -1.43 10.34 -3.07
N VAL A 121 -1.60 10.76 -4.33
CA VAL A 121 -1.07 10.03 -5.48
C VAL A 121 0.46 9.90 -5.41
N ILE A 122 1.15 10.99 -5.09
CA ILE A 122 2.61 10.97 -4.95
C ILE A 122 3.06 10.06 -3.80
N TYR A 123 2.37 10.07 -2.65
CA TYR A 123 2.64 9.14 -1.57
C TYR A 123 2.67 7.68 -2.06
N TYR A 124 1.65 7.24 -2.80
CA TYR A 124 1.62 5.88 -3.36
C TYR A 124 2.68 5.62 -4.43
N VAL A 125 3.02 6.62 -5.25
CA VAL A 125 4.10 6.49 -6.25
C VAL A 125 5.45 6.29 -5.55
N GLU A 126 5.75 7.07 -4.52
CA GLU A 126 6.97 6.91 -3.73
C GLU A 126 6.98 5.56 -3.01
N ARG A 127 5.87 5.23 -2.34
CA ARG A 127 5.69 3.96 -1.63
C ARG A 127 5.98 2.75 -2.52
N ASP A 128 5.48 2.76 -3.75
CA ASP A 128 5.55 1.61 -4.65
C ASP A 128 6.84 1.57 -5.50
N LEU A 129 7.43 2.73 -5.85
CA LEU A 129 8.64 2.77 -6.69
C LEU A 129 9.96 2.84 -5.89
N LEU A 130 9.94 3.46 -4.72
CA LEU A 130 11.14 3.69 -3.89
C LEU A 130 11.07 2.99 -2.55
N GLY A 131 9.85 2.82 -2.04
CA GLY A 131 9.58 2.12 -0.81
C GLY A 131 9.51 0.61 -1.03
N TYR A 132 8.83 -0.03 -0.08
CA TYR A 132 8.61 -1.46 -0.08
C TYR A 132 7.18 -1.83 -0.46
N GLY A 133 6.52 -0.93 -1.21
CA GLY A 133 5.15 -1.07 -1.69
C GLY A 133 4.16 -1.35 -0.56
N PRO A 134 3.40 -2.45 -0.60
CA PRO A 134 2.36 -2.76 0.39
C PRO A 134 2.84 -2.87 1.84
N ILE A 135 4.11 -3.26 2.04
CA ILE A 135 4.70 -3.39 3.39
C ILE A 135 5.50 -2.15 3.78
N ASN A 136 5.46 -1.07 2.99
CA ASN A 136 6.26 0.13 3.23
C ASN A 136 6.01 0.73 4.62
N VAL A 137 4.75 0.74 5.09
CA VAL A 137 4.43 1.24 6.43
C VAL A 137 5.13 0.43 7.51
N LEU A 138 5.19 -0.90 7.35
CA LEU A 138 5.91 -1.77 8.30
C LEU A 138 7.41 -1.47 8.28
N MET A 139 7.98 -1.25 7.09
CA MET A 139 9.40 -0.99 6.91
C MET A 139 9.85 0.38 7.43
N GLU A 140 8.97 1.38 7.43
CA GLU A 140 9.24 2.73 7.92
C GLU A 140 8.94 2.88 9.43
N ASP A 141 8.27 1.90 10.06
CA ASP A 141 7.92 1.96 11.48
C ASP A 141 9.10 1.53 12.37
N TRP A 142 9.70 2.51 13.03
CA TRP A 142 10.81 2.32 13.97
C TRP A 142 10.47 1.47 15.20
N ASN A 143 9.18 1.23 15.49
CA ASN A 143 8.74 0.35 16.58
C ASN A 143 8.79 -1.13 16.21
N LEU A 144 9.00 -1.48 14.95
CA LEU A 144 9.12 -2.86 14.50
C LEU A 144 10.60 -3.29 14.49
N GLU A 145 10.85 -4.51 14.95
CA GLU A 145 12.18 -5.14 14.90
C GLU A 145 12.25 -6.16 13.77
N ASP A 146 11.21 -6.99 13.63
CA ASP A 146 11.12 -8.04 12.61
C ASP A 146 9.76 -8.01 11.90
N ILE A 147 9.76 -8.43 10.64
CA ILE A 147 8.57 -8.63 9.80
C ILE A 147 8.66 -10.05 9.22
N SER A 148 7.65 -10.88 9.48
CA SER A 148 7.57 -12.26 8.99
C SER A 148 6.40 -12.47 8.05
N CYS A 149 6.67 -13.04 6.88
CA CYS A 149 5.67 -13.45 5.90
C CYS A 149 5.77 -14.97 5.65
N ASP A 150 4.84 -15.72 6.23
CA ASP A 150 4.81 -17.20 6.14
C ASP A 150 4.18 -17.74 4.85
N GLY A 151 3.92 -16.88 3.88
CA GLY A 151 3.29 -17.20 2.59
C GLY A 151 1.90 -16.63 2.40
N VAL A 152 1.27 -17.01 1.29
CA VAL A 152 -0.05 -16.51 0.88
C VAL A 152 -1.17 -16.96 1.82
N ASN A 153 -2.22 -16.14 1.90
CA ASN A 153 -3.42 -16.33 2.72
C ASN A 153 -3.12 -16.40 4.23
N ARG A 154 -2.02 -15.78 4.65
CA ARG A 154 -1.64 -15.59 6.06
C ARG A 154 -1.33 -14.11 6.29
N ALA A 155 -1.73 -13.62 7.46
CA ALA A 155 -1.34 -12.29 7.90
C ALA A 155 0.17 -12.22 8.07
N ILE A 156 0.77 -11.14 7.56
CA ILE A 156 2.14 -10.79 7.93
C ILE A 156 2.17 -10.59 9.44
N HIS A 157 3.16 -11.16 10.11
CA HIS A 157 3.40 -10.93 11.53
C HIS A 157 4.53 -9.94 11.71
N VAL A 158 4.47 -9.16 12.77
CA VAL A 158 5.53 -8.21 13.13
C VAL A 158 5.94 -8.42 14.57
N TRP A 159 7.22 -8.23 14.86
CA TRP A 159 7.72 -8.12 16.22
C TRP A 159 7.78 -6.65 16.60
N HIS A 160 6.80 -6.18 17.38
CA HIS A 160 6.72 -4.81 17.84
C HIS A 160 7.39 -4.66 19.21
N ARG A 161 8.27 -3.67 19.38
CA ARG A 161 9.08 -3.46 20.62
C ARG A 161 8.29 -3.50 21.93
N LYS A 162 7.04 -3.01 21.90
CA LYS A 162 6.14 -2.95 23.06
C LYS A 162 5.13 -4.11 23.14
N TYR A 163 4.78 -4.72 22.01
CA TYR A 163 3.66 -5.64 21.90
C TYR A 163 4.07 -7.06 21.45
N GLU A 164 5.38 -7.27 21.26
CA GLU A 164 5.98 -8.52 20.80
C GLU A 164 5.38 -8.97 19.45
N SER A 165 5.25 -10.29 19.25
CA SER A 165 4.73 -10.87 18.01
C SER A 165 3.21 -10.67 17.90
N ILE A 166 2.77 -9.84 16.96
CA ILE A 166 1.35 -9.61 16.66
C ILE A 166 1.06 -9.73 15.16
N PRO A 167 -0.11 -10.26 14.75
CA PRO A 167 -0.52 -10.27 13.35
C PRO A 167 -0.85 -8.86 12.86
N THR A 168 -0.59 -8.62 11.58
CA THR A 168 -1.02 -7.39 10.90
C THR A 168 -2.34 -7.59 10.16
N ASN A 169 -2.91 -6.51 9.64
CA ASN A 169 -4.03 -6.59 8.70
C ASN A 169 -3.62 -6.89 7.25
N ILE A 170 -2.33 -7.03 6.94
CA ILE A 170 -1.85 -7.22 5.56
C ILE A 170 -1.75 -8.71 5.23
N VAL A 171 -2.41 -9.14 4.15
CA VAL A 171 -2.38 -10.52 3.66
C VAL A 171 -2.10 -10.55 2.16
N PHE A 172 -1.04 -11.25 1.75
CA PHE A 172 -0.83 -11.59 0.34
C PHE A 172 -1.73 -12.76 -0.06
N THR A 173 -2.43 -12.66 -1.19
CA THR A 173 -3.36 -13.70 -1.68
C THR A 173 -2.82 -14.38 -2.94
N ASP A 174 -1.93 -13.72 -3.69
CA ASP A 174 -1.32 -14.23 -4.91
C ASP A 174 0.15 -14.63 -4.68
N ARG A 175 0.48 -15.85 -5.09
CA ARG A 175 1.82 -16.41 -4.98
C ARG A 175 2.78 -15.87 -6.05
N ASN A 176 2.29 -15.39 -7.18
CA ASN A 176 3.15 -14.78 -8.19
C ASN A 176 3.53 -13.35 -7.83
N TYR A 177 2.71 -12.71 -6.99
CA TYR A 177 3.00 -11.38 -6.45
C TYR A 177 4.06 -11.44 -5.34
N LEU A 178 3.96 -12.46 -4.47
CA LEU A 178 4.90 -12.69 -3.36
C LEU A 178 6.24 -13.27 -3.84
#